data_AF-A0A0F9KB86-F1
#
_entry.id   AF-A0A0F9KB86-F1
#
_cell.length_a   1.000
_cell.length_b   1.000
_cell.length_c   1.000
_cell.angle_alpha   90.00
_cell.angle_beta   90.00
_cell.angle_gamma   90.00
#
_symmetry.space_group_name_H-M   'P 1'
#
loop_
_entity.id
_entity.type
_entity.pdbx_description
1 polymer ?
#
loop_
_entity_poly.entity_id
_entity_poly.type
_entity_poly.pdbx_seq_one_letter_code
_entity_poly.pdbx_strand_id
1 'polypeptide(L)' 'MAKAHKSITLDRVLAAVEASTFGLENAGFCLACGEDADGVEPDAEKYSCECCDASAVYGAEQCLLMGVGA' A
#
# COMPACT_ATOMS: atom_id res chain seq x y z
N MET A 1 -12.78 -5.08 -6.41
CA MET A 1 -11.46 -5.08 -7.05
C MET A 1 -11.08 -3.63 -7.28
N ALA A 2 -10.34 -3.04 -6.34
CA ALA A 2 -9.81 -1.69 -6.51
C ALA A 2 -8.84 -1.68 -7.71
N LYS A 3 -8.93 -0.67 -8.57
CA LYS A 3 -8.07 -0.56 -9.75
C LYS A 3 -6.69 -0.09 -9.30
N ALA A 4 -5.82 -1.04 -8.97
CA ALA A 4 -4.46 -0.80 -8.50
C ALA A 4 -3.43 -1.01 -9.62
N HIS A 5 -2.27 -0.38 -9.49
CA HIS A 5 -1.16 -0.59 -10.41
C HIS A 5 -0.68 -2.05 -10.38
N LYS A 6 -0.43 -2.62 -11.56
CA LYS A 6 -0.11 -4.04 -11.76
C LYS A 6 1.16 -4.54 -11.03
N SER A 7 2.02 -3.63 -10.58
CA SER A 7 3.21 -4.00 -9.81
C SER A 7 2.87 -4.36 -8.36
N ILE A 8 1.71 -3.95 -7.85
CA ILE A 8 1.28 -4.24 -6.48
C ILE A 8 0.64 -5.63 -6.48
N THR A 9 1.46 -6.64 -6.24
CA THR A 9 1.02 -8.03 -6.14
C THR A 9 0.54 -8.34 -4.73
N LEU A 10 -0.33 -9.35 -4.59
CA LEU A 10 -0.75 -9.83 -3.27
C LEU A 10 0.43 -10.21 -2.38
N ASP A 11 1.47 -10.83 -2.95
CA ASP A 11 2.69 -11.21 -2.23
C ASP A 11 3.43 -10.00 -1.62
N ARG A 12 3.56 -8.90 -2.39
CA ARG A 12 4.13 -7.64 -1.89
C ARG A 12 3.29 -7.05 -0.76
N VAL A 13 1.97 -7.09 -0.89
CA VAL A 13 1.05 -6.59 0.15
C VAL A 13 1.17 -7.42 1.42
N LEU A 14 1.18 -8.75 1.31
CA LEU A 14 1.30 -9.66 2.46
C LEU A 14 2.64 -9.49 3.19
N ALA A 15 3.74 -9.34 2.46
CA ALA A 15 5.05 -9.09 3.05
C ALA A 15 5.07 -7.78 3.85
N ALA A 16 4.46 -6.70 3.33
CA ALA A 16 4.36 -5.43 4.04
C ALA A 16 3.46 -5.51 5.29
N VAL A 17 2.36 -6.26 5.23
CA VAL A 17 1.49 -6.49 6.40
C VAL A 17 2.22 -7.29 7.49
N GLU A 18 3.00 -8.31 7.10
CA GLU A 18 3.80 -9.09 8.05
C GLU A 18 4.86 -8.22 8.74
N ALA A 19 5.56 -7.39 7.95
CA ALA A 19 6.55 -6.43 8.44
C ALA A 19 5.94 -5.39 9.39
N SER A 20 4.72 -4.90 9.10
CA SER A 20 3.97 -4.00 9.98
C SER A 20 3.49 -4.67 11.26
N THR A 21 3.07 -5.94 11.18
CA THR A 21 2.52 -6.68 12.34
C THR A 21 3.60 -7.09 13.35
N PHE A 22 4.74 -7.56 12.87
CA PHE A 22 5.79 -8.14 13.72
C PHE A 22 7.05 -7.27 13.82
N GLY A 23 7.16 -6.25 12.99
CA GLY A 23 8.26 -5.30 12.95
C GLY A 23 7.87 -3.90 13.43
N LEU A 24 8.55 -2.90 12.89
CA LEU A 24 8.30 -1.48 13.13
C LEU A 24 8.04 -0.71 11.83
N GLU A 25 7.88 -1.44 10.73
CA GLU A 25 7.70 -0.90 9.39
C GLU A 25 6.25 -0.43 9.22
N ASN A 26 6.05 0.73 8.61
CA ASN A 26 4.73 1.27 8.32
C ASN A 26 4.69 1.56 6.82
N ALA A 27 4.46 0.51 6.03
CA ALA A 27 4.52 0.57 4.58
C ALA A 27 3.14 0.82 3.98
N GLY A 28 3.11 1.60 2.91
CA GLY A 28 1.95 1.82 2.06
C GLY A 28 2.32 1.71 0.59
N PHE A 29 1.29 1.65 -0.25
CA PHE A 29 1.44 1.52 -1.69
C PHE A 29 0.67 2.60 -2.42
N CYS A 30 1.29 3.25 -3.40
CA CYS A 30 0.57 4.11 -4.31
C CYS A 30 -0.19 3.27 -5.34
N LEU A 31 -1.52 3.19 -5.23
CA LEU A 31 -2.36 2.43 -6.16
C LEU A 31 -2.33 2.97 -7.60
N ALA A 32 -1.85 4.20 -7.82
CA ALA A 32 -1.75 4.82 -9.13
C ALA A 32 -0.45 4.44 -9.89
N CYS A 33 0.71 4.62 -9.25
CA CYS A 33 2.01 4.37 -9.89
C CYS A 33 2.71 3.07 -9.45
N GLY A 34 2.29 2.49 -8.32
CA GLY A 34 2.83 1.23 -7.79
C GLY A 34 4.11 1.36 -6.98
N GLU A 35 4.51 2.59 -6.65
CA GLU A 35 5.63 2.92 -5.77
C GLU A 35 5.28 2.68 -4.29
N ASP A 36 6.30 2.33 -3.51
CA ASP A 36 6.19 2.13 -2.07
C ASP A 36 6.23 3.48 -1.33
N ALA A 37 5.63 3.53 -0.15
CA ALA A 37 5.65 4.69 0.72
C ALA A 37 5.91 4.25 2.16
N ASP A 38 6.77 4.99 2.87
CA ASP A 38 7.14 4.72 4.25
C ASP A 38 6.39 5.62 5.23
N GLY A 39 6.26 5.17 6.49
CA GLY A 39 5.58 5.93 7.55
C GLY A 39 4.08 6.06 7.34
N VAL A 40 3.47 5.15 6.58
CA VAL A 40 2.05 5.16 6.23
C VAL A 40 1.27 4.35 7.26
N GLU A 41 0.27 4.96 7.88
CA GLU A 41 -0.62 4.25 8.83
C GLU A 41 -1.27 3.03 8.14
N PRO A 42 -1.48 1.92 8.88
CA PRO A 42 -1.96 0.66 8.32
C PRO A 42 -3.34 0.79 7.65
N ASP A 43 -4.18 1.70 8.16
CA ASP A 43 -5.51 2.04 7.65
C ASP A 43 -5.53 3.31 6.78
N ALA A 44 -4.37 3.88 6.44
CA ALA A 44 -4.31 5.10 5.65
C ALA A 44 -5.00 4.96 4.29
N GLU A 45 -5.70 6.02 3.89
CA GLU A 45 -6.38 6.11 2.60
C GLU A 45 -6.06 7.42 1.90
N LYS A 46 -5.70 7.34 0.61
CA LYS A 46 -5.51 8.50 -0.28
C LYS A 46 -4.47 9.50 0.20
N TYR A 47 -3.40 9.02 0.83
CA TYR A 47 -2.24 9.86 1.11
C TYR A 47 -1.60 10.30 -0.22
N SER A 48 -0.96 11.46 -0.19
CA SER A 48 -0.26 12.00 -1.36
C SER A 48 0.99 11.17 -1.65
N CYS A 49 1.13 10.71 -2.89
CA CYS A 49 2.33 10.03 -3.35
C CYS A 49 3.42 11.05 -3.67
N GLU A 50 4.61 10.88 -3.10
CA GLU A 50 5.77 11.74 -3.36
C GLU A 50 6.38 11.54 -4.76
N CYS A 51 5.99 10.48 -5.49
CA CYS A 51 6.56 10.14 -6.79
C CYS A 51 5.67 10.51 -7.98
N CYS A 52 4.34 10.56 -7.80
CA CYS A 52 3.40 10.86 -8.89
C CYS A 52 2.33 11.90 -8.55
N ASP A 53 2.42 12.51 -7.36
CA ASP A 53 1.52 13.54 -6.82
C ASP A 53 0.04 13.11 -6.66
N ALA A 54 -0.31 11.87 -6.99
CA ALA A 54 -1.65 11.34 -6.82
C ALA A 54 -1.96 11.07 -5.34
N SER A 55 -3.16 11.45 -4.89
CA SER A 55 -3.73 11.05 -3.59
C SER A 55 -4.21 9.60 -3.64
N ALA A 56 -3.26 8.68 -3.75
CA ALA A 56 -3.49 7.27 -4.02
C ALA A 56 -2.59 6.33 -3.19
N VAL A 57 -1.91 6.83 -2.16
CA VAL A 57 -1.18 5.99 -1.20
C VAL A 57 -2.16 5.44 -0.16
N TYR A 58 -2.08 4.13 0.07
CA TYR A 58 -2.90 3.39 1.04
C TYR A 58 -2.00 2.52 1.91
N GLY A 59 -2.35 2.34 3.18
CA GLY A 59 -1.65 1.41 4.08
C GLY A 59 -1.68 -0.04 3.59
N ALA A 60 -0.70 -0.85 3.98
CA ALA A 60 -0.60 -2.24 3.54
C ALA A 60 -1.81 -3.08 3.95
N GLU A 61 -2.31 -2.93 5.17
CA GLU A 61 -3.47 -3.64 5.71
C GLU A 61 -4.75 -3.19 5.00
N GLN A 62 -4.88 -1.90 4.73
CA GLN A 62 -5.97 -1.36 3.93
C GLN A 62 -5.94 -1.92 2.49
N CYS A 63 -4.76 -2.03 1.88
CA CYS A 63 -4.60 -2.67 0.57
C CYS A 63 -5.07 -4.14 0.60
N LEU A 64 -4.74 -4.88 1.65
CA LEU A 64 -5.20 -6.26 1.85
C LEU A 64 -6.72 -6.34 1.98
N LEU A 65 -7.33 -5.47 2.81
CA LEU A 65 -8.78 -5.41 3.02
C LEU A 65 -9.55 -5.08 1.73
N MET A 66 -8.99 -4.21 0.89
CA MET A 66 -9.55 -3.83 -0.41
C MET A 66 -9.38 -4.91 -1.49
N GLY A 67 -8.60 -5.97 -1.22
CA GLY A 67 -8.28 -7.04 -2.16
C GLY A 67 -7.37 -6.57 -3.30
N VAL A 68 -6.38 -5.74 -2.99
CA VAL A 68 -5.37 -5.29 -3.96
C VAL A 68 -4.45 -6.46 -4.34
N GLY A 69 -4.22 -6.65 -5.65
CA GLY A 69 -3.31 -7.67 -6.16
C GLY A 69 -3.87 -9.10 -6.18
N ALA A 70 -5.15 -9.28 -5.84
CA ALA A 70 -5.89 -10.56 -5.89
C ALA A 70 -6.56 -10.82 -7.25
#